data_AF-A0A956BQU3-F1
#
_entry.id   AF-A0A956BQU3-F1
#
_cell.length_a   1.000
_cell.length_b   1.000
_cell.length_c   1.000
_cell.angle_alpha   90.00
_cell.angle_beta   90.00
_cell.angle_gamma   90.00
#
_symmetry.space_group_name_H-M   'P 1'
#
loop_
_entity.id
_entity.type
_entity.pdbx_description
1 polymer ?
#
loop_
_entity_poly.entity_id
_entity_poly.type
_entity_poly.pdbx_seq_one_letter_code
_entity_poly.pdbx_strand_id
1 'polypeptide(L)'
;MTYTTRDGKALVIGISGDSGSGKDTLSRGVAALFGDVNVVQVSGDDYHRAERHDALWNETTHLDPAANDLARLATDVRALAHGRSVSIRPYDHRTGRFGPDVLVAPRPVVVVNGLHTLYTPELREELDLCVHLDTEEELRRRLKRQRDVHKRNHTHEELTLLMSRREGDAVRYIRTQGAHADLVIQLSAERPADLSAEELSSALPLVLDAHATGRWSSHVDAFAGCLGTWCRVLPGDQIRSDKASGLHVAGPLPTDLLTSAARSLHASRCAEVGHTRPAGVLGATALLVWHLALCALDDRTP
;
A
#
# COMPACT_ATOMS: atom_id res chain seq x y z
N MET A 1 -10.84 11.49 18.43
CA MET A 1 -9.82 10.55 18.93
C MET A 1 -8.46 10.95 18.39
N THR A 2 -7.39 10.91 19.18
CA THR A 2 -6.05 11.29 18.69
C THR A 2 -5.32 10.05 18.16
N TYR A 3 -4.94 10.07 16.89
CA TYR A 3 -4.03 9.07 16.26
C TYR A 3 -2.56 9.50 16.35
N THR A 4 -2.28 10.48 17.22
CA THR A 4 -0.92 10.92 17.49
C THR A 4 -0.26 9.95 18.46
N THR A 5 0.99 9.62 18.17
CA THR A 5 1.88 8.93 19.08
C THR A 5 2.10 9.77 20.35
N ARG A 6 2.73 9.15 21.33
CA ARG A 6 3.04 9.75 22.62
C ARG A 6 3.95 10.95 22.62
N ASP A 7 4.96 10.89 21.78
CA ASP A 7 5.88 11.98 21.50
C ASP A 7 5.24 13.09 20.65
N GLY A 8 3.91 13.02 20.43
CA GLY A 8 3.14 14.02 19.71
C GLY A 8 3.29 13.95 18.19
N LYS A 9 3.89 12.87 17.68
CA LYS A 9 4.06 12.67 16.23
C LYS A 9 2.83 12.00 15.62
N ALA A 10 2.66 12.13 14.31
CA ALA A 10 1.66 11.37 13.57
C ALA A 10 2.07 9.89 13.49
N LEU A 11 1.08 9.00 13.38
CA LEU A 11 1.29 7.61 12.97
C LEU A 11 1.65 7.56 11.48
N VAL A 12 2.75 6.92 11.11
CA VAL A 12 3.23 6.89 9.72
C VAL A 12 3.21 5.47 9.15
N ILE A 13 2.46 5.26 8.07
CA ILE A 13 2.32 3.97 7.39
C ILE A 13 2.98 4.07 6.01
N GLY A 14 3.93 3.19 5.73
CA GLY A 14 4.58 3.10 4.43
C GLY A 14 4.08 1.93 3.60
N ILE A 15 3.63 2.19 2.38
CA ILE A 15 3.15 1.15 1.44
C ILE A 15 4.02 1.18 0.18
N SER A 16 4.85 0.16 -0.01
CA SER A 16 5.67 -0.05 -1.21
C SER A 16 5.07 -1.11 -2.14
N GLY A 17 5.59 -1.20 -3.36
CA GLY A 17 5.18 -2.18 -4.36
C GLY A 17 5.23 -1.62 -5.78
N ASP A 18 5.14 -2.48 -6.78
CA ASP A 18 5.29 -2.07 -8.18
C ASP A 18 4.03 -1.38 -8.76
N SER A 19 4.17 -0.70 -9.89
CA SER A 19 3.04 -0.15 -10.64
C SER A 19 2.02 -1.26 -10.93
N GLY A 20 0.76 -0.99 -10.59
CA GLY A 20 -0.36 -1.92 -10.81
C GLY A 20 -0.59 -2.92 -9.67
N SER A 21 0.19 -2.88 -8.58
CA SER A 21 -0.01 -3.77 -7.42
C SER A 21 -1.17 -3.39 -6.50
N GLY A 22 -1.81 -2.24 -6.74
CA GLY A 22 -2.97 -1.80 -5.94
C GLY A 22 -2.64 -0.93 -4.73
N LYS A 23 -1.42 -0.38 -4.62
CA LYS A 23 -1.02 0.53 -3.52
C LYS A 23 -2.00 1.68 -3.29
N ASP A 24 -2.46 2.32 -4.36
CA ASP A 24 -3.39 3.45 -4.26
C ASP A 24 -4.74 3.01 -3.68
N THR A 25 -5.18 1.79 -4.04
CA THR A 25 -6.43 1.20 -3.53
C THR A 25 -6.28 0.84 -2.05
N LEU A 26 -5.17 0.23 -1.65
CA LEU A 26 -4.89 -0.06 -0.25
C LEU A 26 -4.79 1.21 0.58
N SER A 27 -4.04 2.22 0.11
CA SER A 27 -3.88 3.51 0.78
C SER A 27 -5.22 4.22 1.01
N ARG A 28 -6.11 4.25 0.00
CA ARG A 28 -7.48 4.77 0.16
C ARG A 28 -8.33 3.94 1.12
N GLY A 29 -8.23 2.62 1.07
CA GLY A 29 -8.95 1.73 1.99
C GLY A 29 -8.52 1.94 3.44
N VAL A 30 -7.23 2.07 3.70
CA VAL A 30 -6.67 2.39 5.02
C VAL A 30 -7.10 3.79 5.46
N ALA A 31 -7.05 4.78 4.57
CA ALA A 31 -7.46 6.14 4.89
C ALA A 31 -8.94 6.22 5.31
N ALA A 32 -9.81 5.51 4.59
CA ALA A 32 -11.23 5.40 4.93
C ALA A 32 -11.50 4.80 6.32
N LEU A 33 -10.68 3.84 6.75
CA LEU A 33 -10.80 3.21 8.08
C LEU A 33 -10.34 4.14 9.22
N PHE A 34 -9.36 5.02 8.96
CA PHE A 34 -8.96 6.09 9.89
C PHE A 34 -9.88 7.33 9.81
N GLY A 35 -10.74 7.39 8.80
CA GLY A 35 -11.50 8.58 8.41
C GLY A 35 -10.62 9.57 7.63
N ASP A 36 -11.04 9.95 6.43
CA ASP A 36 -10.22 10.76 5.50
C ASP A 36 -9.72 12.07 6.11
N VAL A 37 -10.47 12.65 7.05
CA VAL A 37 -10.09 13.89 7.77
C VAL A 37 -8.89 13.70 8.71
N ASN A 38 -8.54 12.48 9.09
CA ASN A 38 -7.42 12.20 9.98
C ASN A 38 -6.14 11.83 9.23
N VAL A 39 -6.20 11.74 7.91
CA VAL A 39 -5.15 11.14 7.09
C VAL A 39 -4.63 12.14 6.07
N VAL A 40 -3.30 12.22 5.96
CA VAL A 40 -2.63 12.81 4.80
C VAL A 40 -1.99 11.69 3.98
N GLN A 41 -2.30 11.65 2.69
CA GLN A 41 -1.70 10.71 1.74
C GLN A 41 -0.56 11.40 0.98
N VAL A 42 0.61 10.74 0.94
CA VAL A 42 1.79 11.22 0.19
C VAL A 42 2.11 10.19 -0.88
N SER A 43 2.11 10.63 -2.15
CA SER A 43 2.49 9.79 -3.29
C SER A 43 3.97 9.96 -3.59
N GLY A 44 4.72 8.85 -3.69
CA GLY A 44 6.11 8.86 -4.12
C GLY A 44 6.28 9.31 -5.57
N ASP A 45 5.25 9.19 -6.40
CA ASP A 45 5.27 9.62 -7.81
C ASP A 45 5.32 11.16 -7.92
N ASP A 46 4.91 11.90 -6.87
CA ASP A 46 5.06 13.36 -6.78
C ASP A 46 6.53 13.82 -6.64
N TYR A 47 7.45 12.87 -6.47
CA TYR A 47 8.88 13.09 -6.29
C TYR A 47 9.72 12.53 -7.45
N HIS A 48 9.10 12.25 -8.60
CA HIS A 48 9.86 12.01 -9.82
C HIS A 48 10.73 13.24 -10.15
N ARG A 49 11.89 13.01 -10.77
CA ARG A 49 12.76 14.12 -11.21
C ARG A 49 12.38 14.69 -12.58
N ALA A 50 11.52 14.00 -13.32
CA ALA A 50 11.21 14.33 -14.70
C ALA A 50 9.75 14.03 -15.09
N GLU A 51 9.23 14.77 -16.08
CA GLU A 51 7.92 14.55 -16.70
C GLU A 51 7.97 13.39 -17.72
N ARG A 52 6.85 12.74 -18.04
CA ARG A 52 6.80 11.48 -18.83
C ARG A 52 7.55 11.50 -20.16
N HIS A 53 7.67 12.65 -20.80
CA HIS A 53 8.29 12.81 -22.13
C HIS A 53 9.68 13.43 -22.07
N ASP A 54 10.26 13.54 -20.89
CA ASP A 54 11.64 13.98 -20.71
C ASP A 54 12.63 13.00 -21.35
N ALA A 55 13.74 13.52 -21.88
CA ALA A 55 14.78 12.74 -22.51
C ALA A 55 15.46 11.76 -21.54
N LEU A 56 15.43 12.05 -20.23
CA LEU A 56 15.92 11.16 -19.15
C LEU A 56 15.34 9.74 -19.29
N TRP A 57 14.08 9.60 -19.72
CA TRP A 57 13.42 8.30 -19.83
C TRP A 57 13.90 7.42 -21.00
N ASN A 58 14.76 7.95 -21.86
CA ASN A 58 15.43 7.14 -22.88
C ASN A 58 16.61 6.35 -22.30
N GLU A 59 17.18 6.82 -21.19
CA GLU A 59 18.39 6.26 -20.58
C GLU A 59 18.11 5.53 -19.26
N THR A 60 17.04 5.90 -18.55
CA THR A 60 16.62 5.26 -17.28
C THR A 60 15.11 5.06 -17.23
N THR A 61 14.65 4.34 -16.20
CA THR A 61 13.23 4.20 -15.89
C THR A 61 12.91 4.87 -14.56
N HIS A 62 11.67 5.32 -14.35
CA HIS A 62 11.23 5.85 -13.05
C HIS A 62 11.31 4.83 -11.88
N LEU A 63 11.62 3.55 -12.14
CA LEU A 63 11.91 2.57 -11.08
C LEU A 63 13.36 2.70 -10.58
N ASP A 64 14.25 3.32 -11.36
CA ASP A 64 15.58 3.67 -10.89
C ASP A 64 15.44 4.71 -9.76
N PRO A 65 15.97 4.43 -8.55
CA PRO A 65 15.99 5.38 -7.45
C PRO A 65 16.61 6.72 -7.82
N ALA A 66 17.59 6.75 -8.73
CA ALA A 66 18.24 7.97 -9.18
C ALA A 66 17.29 8.89 -9.97
N ALA A 67 16.20 8.36 -10.54
CA ALA A 67 15.17 9.15 -11.23
C ALA A 67 14.15 9.80 -10.28
N ASN A 68 14.35 9.66 -8.96
CA ASN A 68 13.43 10.12 -7.93
C ASN A 68 14.17 10.98 -6.87
N ASP A 69 13.45 11.91 -6.25
CA ASP A 69 13.96 12.73 -5.14
C ASP A 69 13.57 12.10 -3.79
N LEU A 70 14.18 10.95 -3.49
CA LEU A 70 13.88 10.17 -2.28
C LEU A 70 14.30 10.89 -0.99
N ALA A 71 15.31 11.76 -1.05
CA ALA A 71 15.73 12.57 0.08
C ALA A 71 14.67 13.61 0.46
N ARG A 72 14.08 14.27 -0.56
CA ARG A 72 12.95 15.17 -0.36
C ARG A 72 11.71 14.44 0.15
N LEU A 73 11.39 13.26 -0.39
CA LEU A 73 10.29 12.43 0.12
C LEU A 73 10.46 12.12 1.61
N ALA A 74 11.64 11.65 2.04
CA ALA A 74 11.92 11.37 3.44
C ALA A 74 11.81 12.62 4.32
N THR A 75 12.31 13.76 3.83
CA THR A 75 12.25 15.05 4.53
C THR A 75 10.81 15.53 4.72
N ASP A 76 9.99 15.43 3.68
CA ASP A 76 8.61 15.90 3.70
C ASP A 76 7.72 14.98 4.57
N VAL A 77 7.92 13.65 4.50
CA VAL A 77 7.25 12.69 5.39
C VAL A 77 7.60 12.98 6.86
N ARG A 78 8.88 13.17 7.18
CA ARG A 78 9.32 13.58 8.53
C ARG A 78 8.68 14.90 8.96
N ALA A 79 8.61 15.89 8.08
CA ALA A 79 7.99 17.18 8.40
C ALA A 79 6.51 17.01 8.75
N LEU A 80 5.75 16.26 7.95
CA LEU A 80 4.34 15.95 8.20
C LEU A 80 4.14 15.16 9.50
N ALA A 81 4.98 14.15 9.73
CA ALA A 81 4.95 13.35 10.96
C ALA A 81 5.17 14.20 12.22
N HIS A 82 5.98 15.27 12.09
CA HIS A 82 6.27 16.22 13.15
C HIS A 82 5.34 17.46 13.15
N GLY A 83 4.18 17.40 12.51
CA GLY A 83 3.19 18.48 12.58
C GLY A 83 3.56 19.73 11.77
N ARG A 84 4.42 19.62 10.75
CA ARG A 84 4.80 20.72 9.86
C ARG A 84 4.20 20.51 8.47
N SER A 85 3.72 21.59 7.87
CA SER A 85 3.20 21.57 6.50
C SER A 85 4.34 21.51 5.48
N VAL A 86 4.06 20.97 4.30
CA VAL A 86 5.01 20.85 3.19
C VAL A 86 4.38 21.34 1.89
N SER A 87 5.20 21.77 0.92
CA SER A 87 4.75 22.09 -0.43
C SER A 87 5.06 20.91 -1.35
N ILE A 88 4.07 20.35 -2.03
CA ILE A 88 4.25 19.23 -2.96
C ILE A 88 3.74 19.64 -4.34
N ARG A 89 4.41 19.20 -5.40
CA ARG A 89 3.93 19.33 -6.79
C ARG A 89 3.32 18.00 -7.22
N PRO A 90 2.00 17.86 -7.28
CA PRO A 90 1.39 16.57 -7.61
C PRO A 90 1.73 16.14 -9.03
N TYR A 91 2.06 14.87 -9.23
CA TYR A 91 2.30 14.31 -10.56
C TYR A 91 0.99 13.79 -11.18
N ASP A 92 0.56 14.37 -12.30
CA ASP A 92 -0.65 13.95 -13.00
C ASP A 92 -0.36 12.81 -13.98
N HIS A 93 -0.83 11.60 -13.67
CA HIS A 93 -0.68 10.44 -14.55
C HIS A 93 -1.47 10.50 -15.86
N ARG A 94 -2.42 11.41 -16.02
CA ARG A 94 -3.14 11.58 -17.30
C ARG A 94 -2.30 12.35 -18.31
N THR A 95 -1.65 13.41 -17.86
CA THR A 95 -0.82 14.31 -18.69
C THR A 95 0.66 13.96 -18.65
N GLY A 96 1.11 13.26 -17.61
CA GLY A 96 2.52 12.95 -17.37
C GLY A 96 3.33 14.15 -16.87
N ARG A 97 2.68 15.17 -16.30
CA ARG A 97 3.26 16.46 -15.91
C ARG A 97 3.07 16.77 -14.44
N PHE A 98 3.90 17.65 -13.91
CA PHE A 98 3.71 18.16 -12.55
C PHE A 98 2.70 19.32 -12.53
N GLY A 99 1.80 19.28 -11.54
CA GLY A 99 0.92 20.38 -11.22
C GLY A 99 1.63 21.57 -10.55
N PRO A 100 0.84 22.60 -10.16
CA PRO A 100 1.34 23.67 -9.31
C PRO A 100 1.65 23.16 -7.89
N ASP A 101 2.41 23.95 -7.14
CA ASP A 101 2.66 23.70 -5.72
C ASP A 101 1.34 23.68 -4.92
N VAL A 102 1.18 22.66 -4.09
CA VAL A 102 0.05 22.48 -3.17
C VAL A 102 0.60 22.41 -1.75
N LEU A 103 0.08 23.27 -0.87
CA LEU A 103 0.37 23.20 0.55
C LEU A 103 -0.38 22.01 1.17
N VAL A 104 0.38 21.06 1.71
CA VAL A 104 -0.15 19.88 2.40
C VAL A 104 0.00 20.08 3.90
N ALA A 105 -1.14 20.15 4.59
CA ALA A 105 -1.19 20.29 6.04
C ALA A 105 -0.97 18.95 6.75
N PRO A 106 -0.30 18.93 7.92
CA PRO A 106 -0.11 17.71 8.71
C PRO A 106 -1.44 17.17 9.22
N ARG A 107 -1.49 15.84 9.40
CA ARG A 107 -2.64 15.12 9.96
C ARG A 107 -2.14 14.08 10.98
N PRO A 108 -3.01 13.60 11.89
CA PRO A 108 -2.63 12.59 12.88
C PRO A 108 -2.13 11.27 12.29
N VAL A 109 -2.48 10.95 11.03
CA VAL A 109 -1.99 9.78 10.30
C VAL A 109 -1.38 10.22 8.97
N VAL A 110 -0.18 9.75 8.66
CA VAL A 110 0.49 9.91 7.37
C VAL A 110 0.53 8.56 6.67
N VAL A 111 -0.03 8.46 5.46
CA VAL A 111 0.12 7.27 4.62
C VAL A 111 0.96 7.64 3.42
N VAL A 112 2.20 7.16 3.38
CA VAL A 112 3.08 7.31 2.22
C VAL A 112 3.01 6.05 1.37
N ASN A 113 2.76 6.21 0.07
CA ASN A 113 2.77 5.10 -0.88
C ASN A 113 3.64 5.42 -2.10
N GLY A 114 4.18 4.40 -2.76
CA GLY A 114 5.05 4.64 -3.90
C GLY A 114 5.88 3.42 -4.30
N LEU A 115 6.70 3.61 -5.33
CA LEU A 115 7.65 2.61 -5.80
C LEU A 115 8.77 2.36 -4.77
N HIS A 116 9.21 3.40 -4.06
CA HIS A 116 10.43 3.37 -3.22
C HIS A 116 10.17 3.65 -1.73
N THR A 117 8.95 3.44 -1.25
CA THR A 117 8.56 3.78 0.13
C THR A 117 9.42 3.12 1.21
N LEU A 118 9.96 1.92 0.95
CA LEU A 118 10.83 1.20 1.88
C LEU A 118 12.28 1.11 1.37
N TYR A 119 12.65 1.89 0.35
CA TYR A 119 13.95 1.80 -0.32
C TYR A 119 15.08 2.40 0.53
N THR A 120 14.89 3.62 1.03
CA THR A 120 15.92 4.33 1.80
C THR A 120 15.79 4.03 3.30
N PRO A 121 16.90 3.85 4.03
CA PRO A 121 16.87 3.80 5.50
C PRO A 121 16.23 5.04 6.12
N GLU A 122 16.52 6.22 5.57
CA GLU A 122 16.06 7.52 6.11
C GLU A 122 14.54 7.67 6.09
N LEU A 123 13.86 7.10 5.08
CA LEU A 123 12.40 7.08 5.06
C LEU A 123 11.86 6.01 6.01
N ARG A 124 12.48 4.82 6.05
CA ARG A 124 12.06 3.72 6.92
C ARG A 124 12.11 4.06 8.41
N GLU A 125 13.08 4.86 8.83
CA GLU A 125 13.19 5.36 10.21
C GLU A 125 11.98 6.20 10.66
N GLU A 126 11.24 6.78 9.70
CA GLU A 126 10.03 7.55 9.99
C GLU A 126 8.76 6.69 9.99
N LEU A 127 8.82 5.42 9.58
CA LEU A 127 7.65 4.56 9.42
C LEU A 127 7.38 3.75 10.70
N ASP A 128 6.12 3.74 11.14
CA ASP A 128 5.64 2.89 12.22
C ASP A 128 5.24 1.48 11.75
N LEU A 129 4.82 1.39 10.49
CA LEU A 129 4.44 0.14 9.84
C LEU A 129 4.93 0.13 8.38
N CYS A 130 5.75 -0.86 8.04
CA CYS A 130 6.28 -1.06 6.69
C CYS A 130 5.51 -2.15 5.93
N VAL A 131 4.73 -1.77 4.92
CA VAL A 131 3.92 -2.68 4.10
C VAL A 131 4.50 -2.80 2.70
N HIS A 132 4.59 -4.01 2.16
CA HIS A 132 4.98 -4.27 0.76
C HIS A 132 3.90 -5.07 0.02
N LEU A 133 3.41 -4.52 -1.09
CA LEU A 133 2.49 -5.21 -2.00
C LEU A 133 3.27 -5.98 -3.07
N ASP A 134 3.28 -7.30 -2.93
CA ASP A 134 3.87 -8.29 -3.85
C ASP A 134 2.75 -9.02 -4.61
N THR A 135 1.89 -8.27 -5.30
CA THR A 135 0.77 -8.82 -6.09
C THR A 135 1.28 -9.78 -7.16
N GLU A 136 0.58 -10.91 -7.31
CA GLU A 136 0.88 -11.90 -8.34
C GLU A 136 1.05 -11.23 -9.71
N GLU A 137 2.14 -11.58 -10.39
CA GLU A 137 2.62 -10.86 -11.55
C GLU A 137 1.56 -10.79 -12.66
N GLU A 138 0.85 -11.86 -12.98
CA GLU A 138 -0.17 -11.83 -14.03
C GLU A 138 -1.33 -10.91 -13.65
N LEU A 139 -1.87 -11.02 -12.43
CA LEU A 139 -2.90 -10.11 -11.93
C LEU A 139 -2.44 -8.65 -12.02
N ARG A 140 -1.23 -8.35 -11.53
CA ARG A 140 -0.63 -7.01 -11.56
C ARG A 140 -0.53 -6.47 -12.99
N ARG A 141 -0.05 -7.30 -13.93
CA ARG A 141 0.09 -6.92 -15.35
C ARG A 141 -1.27 -6.64 -15.98
N ARG A 142 -2.29 -7.45 -15.70
CA ARG A 142 -3.66 -7.24 -16.22
C ARG A 142 -4.28 -5.95 -15.66
N LEU A 143 -4.19 -5.75 -14.34
CA LEU A 143 -4.66 -4.51 -13.69
C LEU A 143 -3.95 -3.28 -14.25
N LYS A 144 -2.63 -3.35 -14.46
CA LYS A 144 -1.86 -2.27 -15.08
C LYS A 144 -2.32 -1.98 -16.49
N ARG A 145 -2.45 -3.00 -17.35
CA ARG A 145 -2.90 -2.84 -18.75
C ARG A 145 -4.26 -2.16 -18.81
N GLN A 146 -5.25 -2.70 -18.11
CA GLN A 146 -6.60 -2.14 -18.11
C GLN A 146 -6.63 -0.70 -17.59
N ARG A 147 -5.95 -0.40 -16.47
CA ARG A 147 -5.88 0.96 -15.93
C ARG A 147 -5.20 1.94 -16.90
N ASP A 148 -4.05 1.56 -17.46
CA ASP A 148 -3.21 2.50 -18.20
C ASP A 148 -3.78 2.80 -19.59
N VAL A 149 -4.44 1.82 -20.22
CA VAL A 149 -5.21 2.04 -21.46
C VAL A 149 -6.39 2.99 -21.21
N HIS A 150 -7.19 2.73 -20.18
CA HIS A 150 -8.43 3.49 -19.94
C HIS A 150 -8.24 4.85 -19.27
N LYS A 151 -7.19 5.01 -18.46
CA LYS A 151 -7.03 6.19 -17.58
C LYS A 151 -5.76 6.99 -17.81
N ARG A 152 -4.75 6.43 -18.51
CA ARG A 152 -3.44 7.07 -18.71
C ARG A 152 -3.05 7.25 -20.18
N ASN A 153 -3.99 7.00 -21.10
CA ASN A 153 -3.88 7.19 -22.55
C ASN A 153 -2.72 6.42 -23.18
N HIS A 154 -2.42 5.22 -22.70
CA HIS A 154 -1.40 4.36 -23.29
C HIS A 154 -1.98 3.37 -24.30
N THR A 155 -1.21 3.03 -25.32
CA THR A 155 -1.54 1.91 -26.22
C THR A 155 -1.06 0.57 -25.65
N HIS A 156 -1.64 -0.54 -26.12
CA HIS A 156 -1.22 -1.89 -25.71
C HIS A 156 0.25 -2.19 -26.07
N GLU A 157 0.71 -1.73 -27.23
CA GLU A 157 2.09 -1.90 -27.70
C GLU A 157 3.08 -1.12 -26.82
N GLU A 158 2.79 0.16 -26.54
CA GLU A 158 3.59 1.00 -25.64
C GLU A 158 3.76 0.33 -24.27
N LEU A 159 2.66 -0.18 -23.70
CA LEU A 159 2.69 -0.84 -22.40
C LEU A 159 3.54 -2.10 -22.41
N THR A 160 3.49 -2.89 -23.47
CA THR A 160 4.27 -4.12 -23.59
C THR A 160 5.76 -3.82 -23.57
N LEU A 161 6.20 -2.85 -24.38
CA LEU A 161 7.60 -2.40 -24.41
C LEU A 161 8.05 -1.77 -23.09
N LEU A 162 7.18 -0.98 -22.47
CA LEU A 162 7.45 -0.28 -21.22
C LEU A 162 7.54 -1.25 -20.03
N MET A 163 6.69 -2.27 -19.98
CA MET A 163 6.75 -3.31 -18.95
C MET A 163 8.00 -4.19 -19.12
N SER A 164 8.35 -4.55 -20.36
CA SER A 164 9.57 -5.31 -20.65
C SER A 164 10.82 -4.56 -20.19
N ARG A 165 10.94 -3.27 -20.53
CA ARG A 165 12.08 -2.42 -20.12
C ARG A 165 12.22 -2.25 -18.61
N ARG A 166 11.12 -2.32 -17.87
CA ARG A 166 11.08 -2.07 -16.42
C ARG A 166 11.29 -3.32 -15.56
N GLU A 167 11.26 -4.52 -16.14
CA GLU A 167 11.30 -5.76 -15.34
C GLU A 167 12.59 -5.91 -14.55
N GLY A 168 13.74 -5.59 -15.16
CA GLY A 168 15.04 -5.63 -14.47
C GLY A 168 15.10 -4.68 -13.28
N ASP A 169 14.63 -3.44 -13.47
CA ASP A 169 14.56 -2.44 -12.41
C ASP A 169 13.54 -2.81 -11.32
N ALA A 170 12.42 -3.44 -11.68
CA ALA A 170 11.42 -3.92 -10.73
C ALA A 170 12.00 -4.97 -9.80
N VAL A 171 12.73 -5.95 -10.35
CA VAL A 171 13.45 -6.95 -9.55
C VAL A 171 14.47 -6.28 -8.64
N ARG A 172 15.27 -5.35 -9.19
CA ARG A 172 16.42 -4.78 -8.49
C ARG A 172 16.02 -3.81 -7.38
N TYR A 173 15.07 -2.91 -7.66
CA TYR A 173 14.78 -1.77 -6.79
C TYR A 173 13.44 -1.86 -6.07
N ILE A 174 12.49 -2.63 -6.61
CA ILE A 174 11.12 -2.68 -6.06
C ILE A 174 10.90 -3.93 -5.23
N ARG A 175 11.05 -5.12 -5.82
CA ARG A 175 10.77 -6.42 -5.15
C ARG A 175 11.68 -6.67 -3.93
N THR A 176 12.90 -6.15 -3.96
CA THR A 176 13.87 -6.25 -2.85
C THR A 176 13.39 -5.58 -1.56
N GLN A 177 12.50 -4.59 -1.65
CA GLN A 177 11.95 -3.88 -0.49
C GLN A 177 11.10 -4.76 0.42
N GLY A 178 10.60 -5.92 -0.04
CA GLY A 178 9.85 -6.86 0.79
C GLY A 178 10.65 -7.39 2.00
N ALA A 179 11.98 -7.44 1.90
CA ALA A 179 12.87 -7.81 2.99
C ALA A 179 12.89 -6.78 4.14
N HIS A 180 12.45 -5.55 3.88
CA HIS A 180 12.32 -4.48 4.86
C HIS A 180 10.89 -4.30 5.38
N ALA A 181 9.93 -5.07 4.86
CA ALA A 181 8.54 -4.95 5.25
C ALA A 181 8.26 -5.73 6.53
N ASP A 182 7.49 -5.10 7.41
CA ASP A 182 6.80 -5.73 8.53
C ASP A 182 5.73 -6.70 8.03
N LEU A 183 5.02 -6.29 6.98
CA LEU A 183 3.93 -7.03 6.36
C LEU A 183 4.12 -7.07 4.84
N VAL A 184 4.28 -8.28 4.30
CA VAL A 184 4.19 -8.53 2.85
C VAL A 184 2.80 -9.03 2.53
N ILE A 185 2.11 -8.36 1.62
CA ILE A 185 0.79 -8.73 1.12
C ILE A 185 0.94 -9.19 -0.33
N GLN A 186 0.52 -10.41 -0.59
CA GLN A 186 0.39 -10.98 -1.91
C GLN A 186 -1.10 -11.10 -2.25
N LEU A 187 -1.49 -10.47 -3.35
CA LEU A 187 -2.84 -10.58 -3.90
C LEU A 187 -2.78 -11.41 -5.18
N SER A 188 -3.70 -12.35 -5.32
CA SER A 188 -3.87 -13.18 -6.52
C SER A 188 -5.35 -13.26 -6.90
N ALA A 189 -5.64 -13.67 -8.13
CA ALA A 189 -7.01 -13.99 -8.51
C ALA A 189 -7.40 -15.34 -7.90
N GLU A 190 -8.61 -15.46 -7.38
CA GLU A 190 -9.10 -16.73 -6.82
C GLU A 190 -9.11 -17.84 -7.89
N ARG A 191 -9.40 -17.47 -9.14
CA ARG A 191 -9.29 -18.36 -10.29
C ARG A 191 -8.41 -17.71 -11.35
N PRO A 192 -7.24 -18.29 -11.67
CA PRO A 192 -6.35 -17.75 -12.70
C PRO A 192 -7.03 -17.59 -14.08
N ALA A 193 -8.01 -18.44 -14.40
CA ALA A 193 -8.78 -18.36 -15.64
C ALA A 193 -9.54 -17.03 -15.80
N ASP A 194 -9.94 -16.38 -14.70
CA ASP A 194 -10.66 -15.10 -14.74
C ASP A 194 -9.76 -13.95 -15.26
N LEU A 195 -8.43 -14.12 -15.21
CA LEU A 195 -7.47 -13.16 -15.77
C LEU A 195 -7.41 -13.19 -17.30
N SER A 196 -7.95 -14.23 -17.94
CA SER A 196 -7.98 -14.35 -19.40
C SER A 196 -9.05 -13.46 -20.05
N ALA A 197 -10.04 -12.97 -19.27
CA ALA A 197 -11.09 -12.09 -19.76
C ALA A 197 -10.52 -10.81 -20.37
N GLU A 198 -11.08 -10.34 -21.50
CA GLU A 198 -10.60 -9.14 -22.20
C GLU A 198 -10.47 -7.95 -21.25
N GLU A 199 -11.52 -7.72 -20.47
CA GLU A 199 -11.58 -6.75 -19.37
C GLU A 199 -11.79 -7.46 -18.04
N LEU A 200 -11.00 -7.09 -17.02
CA LEU A 200 -11.21 -7.57 -15.67
C LEU A 200 -12.43 -6.90 -15.05
N SER A 201 -13.28 -7.72 -14.42
CA SER A 201 -14.39 -7.25 -13.60
C SER A 201 -13.88 -6.42 -12.41
N SER A 202 -14.61 -5.36 -12.07
CA SER A 202 -14.38 -4.61 -10.82
C SER A 202 -14.67 -5.46 -9.57
N ALA A 203 -15.42 -6.55 -9.72
CA ALA A 203 -15.73 -7.54 -8.71
C ALA A 203 -14.93 -8.84 -8.90
N LEU A 204 -13.76 -8.78 -9.52
CA LEU A 204 -12.85 -9.94 -9.66
C LEU A 204 -12.60 -10.55 -8.27
N PRO A 205 -12.93 -11.83 -8.04
CA PRO A 205 -12.63 -12.48 -6.78
C PRO A 205 -11.12 -12.60 -6.59
N LEU A 206 -10.65 -12.12 -5.44
CA LEU A 206 -9.23 -12.11 -5.08
C LEU A 206 -8.98 -13.03 -3.90
N VAL A 207 -7.72 -13.37 -3.72
CA VAL A 207 -7.16 -14.04 -2.55
C VAL A 207 -6.07 -13.16 -1.96
N LEU A 208 -5.98 -13.14 -0.64
CA LEU A 208 -4.95 -12.47 0.13
C LEU A 208 -4.11 -13.51 0.85
N ASP A 209 -2.82 -13.55 0.54
CA ASP A 209 -1.80 -14.15 1.40
C ASP A 209 -1.00 -13.00 2.05
N ALA A 210 -0.95 -12.98 3.38
CA ALA A 210 -0.20 -11.98 4.13
C ALA A 210 0.85 -12.66 5.00
N HIS A 211 2.05 -12.10 5.04
CA HIS A 211 3.19 -12.64 5.79
C HIS A 211 3.81 -11.55 6.64
N ALA A 212 3.93 -11.77 7.94
CA ALA A 212 4.36 -10.74 8.88
C ALA A 212 5.60 -11.16 9.69
N THR A 213 6.38 -10.17 10.11
CA THR A 213 7.53 -10.39 11.01
C THR A 213 7.06 -10.81 12.40
N GLY A 214 7.97 -11.38 13.21
CA GLY A 214 7.64 -11.95 14.52
C GLY A 214 6.96 -10.98 15.50
N ARG A 215 7.23 -9.68 15.38
CA ARG A 215 6.57 -8.63 16.17
C ARG A 215 5.05 -8.64 16.00
N TRP A 216 4.57 -8.98 14.81
CA TRP A 216 3.15 -8.86 14.44
C TRP A 216 2.38 -10.18 14.55
N SER A 217 3.02 -11.29 14.88
CA SER A 217 2.40 -12.62 14.82
C SER A 217 1.14 -12.74 15.67
N SER A 218 1.16 -12.27 16.92
CA SER A 218 -0.02 -12.31 17.81
C SER A 218 -1.19 -11.46 17.28
N HIS A 219 -0.88 -10.31 16.66
CA HIS A 219 -1.88 -9.43 16.04
C HIS A 219 -2.47 -10.04 14.76
N VAL A 220 -1.63 -10.71 13.97
CA VAL A 220 -2.06 -11.50 12.80
C VAL A 220 -2.98 -12.65 13.23
N ASP A 221 -2.64 -13.38 14.30
CA ASP A 221 -3.47 -14.46 14.81
C ASP A 221 -4.82 -13.94 15.35
N ALA A 222 -4.82 -12.80 16.06
CA ALA A 222 -6.04 -12.16 16.54
C ALA A 222 -6.95 -11.73 15.37
N PHE A 223 -6.37 -11.16 14.31
CA PHE A 223 -7.09 -10.82 13.08
C PHE A 223 -7.69 -12.06 12.42
N ALA A 224 -6.92 -13.14 12.28
CA ALA A 224 -7.40 -14.40 11.72
C ALA A 224 -8.58 -14.98 12.54
N GLY A 225 -8.48 -14.94 13.87
CA GLY A 225 -9.55 -15.36 14.77
C GLY A 225 -10.86 -14.58 14.56
N CYS A 226 -10.78 -13.28 14.25
CA CYS A 226 -11.96 -12.46 13.98
C CYS A 226 -12.62 -12.77 12.62
N LEU A 227 -11.87 -13.28 11.65
CA LEU A 227 -12.41 -13.68 10.35
C LEU A 227 -12.93 -15.13 10.32
N GLY A 228 -12.57 -15.94 11.32
CA GLY A 228 -13.06 -17.31 11.47
C GLY A 228 -12.77 -18.15 10.22
N THR A 229 -13.80 -18.80 9.67
CA THR A 229 -13.64 -19.71 8.51
C THR A 229 -13.21 -19.03 7.21
N TRP A 230 -13.24 -17.69 7.15
CA TRP A 230 -12.80 -16.90 5.99
C TRP A 230 -11.29 -16.65 5.96
N CYS A 231 -10.59 -17.04 7.02
CA CYS A 231 -9.16 -16.89 7.17
C CYS A 231 -8.55 -18.18 7.71
N ARG A 232 -7.45 -18.64 7.12
CA ARG A 232 -6.61 -19.70 7.72
C ARG A 232 -5.23 -19.14 8.01
N VAL A 233 -4.65 -19.54 9.13
CA VAL A 233 -3.22 -19.30 9.39
C VAL A 233 -2.43 -20.24 8.48
N LEU A 234 -1.41 -19.70 7.82
CA LEU A 234 -0.54 -20.46 6.93
C LEU A 234 0.39 -21.35 7.76
N PRO A 235 0.59 -22.63 7.37
CA PRO A 235 1.60 -23.47 8.00
C PRO A 235 3.01 -22.95 7.65
N GLY A 236 4.00 -23.29 8.48
CA GLY A 236 5.36 -22.72 8.39
C GLY A 236 6.05 -22.89 7.03
N ASP A 237 5.77 -23.97 6.31
CA ASP A 237 6.28 -24.24 4.96
C ASP A 237 5.67 -23.34 3.88
N GLN A 238 4.53 -22.70 4.17
CA GLN A 238 3.87 -21.72 3.29
C GLN A 238 4.14 -20.27 3.71
N ILE A 239 4.84 -20.05 4.83
CA ILE A 239 5.27 -18.71 5.26
C ILE A 239 6.56 -18.36 4.52
N ARG A 240 6.68 -17.11 4.05
CA ARG A 240 7.92 -16.60 3.46
C ARG A 240 9.08 -16.78 4.44
N SER A 241 10.24 -17.21 3.94
CA SER A 241 11.39 -17.57 4.76
C SER A 241 11.91 -16.44 5.66
N ASP A 242 11.64 -15.18 5.31
CA ASP A 242 12.01 -13.98 6.06
C ASP A 242 10.92 -13.50 7.04
N LYS A 243 9.83 -14.27 7.20
CA LYS A 243 8.65 -13.92 8.01
C LYS A 243 8.35 -15.03 9.02
N ALA A 244 7.56 -14.69 10.04
CA ALA A 244 7.29 -15.56 11.19
C ALA A 244 5.84 -16.04 11.28
N SER A 245 4.91 -15.29 10.70
CA SER A 245 3.49 -15.64 10.64
C SER A 245 2.95 -15.41 9.24
N GLY A 246 1.86 -16.09 8.91
CA GLY A 246 1.13 -15.81 7.69
C GLY A 246 -0.33 -16.20 7.77
N LEU A 247 -1.15 -15.57 6.94
CA LEU A 247 -2.58 -15.85 6.83
C LEU A 247 -3.00 -15.89 5.37
N HIS A 248 -4.05 -16.65 5.09
CA HIS A 248 -4.69 -16.77 3.80
C HIS A 248 -6.17 -16.46 3.94
N VAL A 249 -6.65 -15.51 3.15
CA VAL A 249 -8.04 -15.01 3.16
C VAL A 249 -8.60 -15.08 1.75
N ALA A 250 -9.77 -15.70 1.61
CA ALA A 250 -10.43 -15.91 0.32
C ALA A 250 -11.95 -15.84 0.46
N GLY A 251 -12.62 -15.65 -0.68
CA GLY A 251 -14.08 -15.68 -0.79
C GLY A 251 -14.77 -14.31 -0.67
N PRO A 252 -16.10 -14.27 -0.80
CA PRO A 252 -16.88 -13.04 -0.73
C PRO A 252 -17.10 -12.57 0.72
N LEU A 253 -16.03 -12.11 1.39
CA LEU A 253 -16.09 -11.65 2.78
C LEU A 253 -17.22 -10.62 2.96
N PRO A 254 -18.24 -10.91 3.77
CA PRO A 254 -19.35 -9.99 3.99
C PRO A 254 -18.89 -8.73 4.70
N THR A 255 -19.48 -7.60 4.33
CA THR A 255 -19.25 -6.31 4.98
C THR A 255 -19.49 -6.33 6.50
N ASP A 256 -20.52 -7.05 6.94
CA ASP A 256 -20.86 -7.14 8.36
C ASP A 256 -19.82 -7.94 9.16
N LEU A 257 -19.20 -8.96 8.54
CA LEU A 257 -18.08 -9.70 9.13
C LEU A 257 -16.90 -8.77 9.37
N LEU A 258 -16.47 -8.02 8.34
CA LEU A 258 -15.33 -7.10 8.45
C LEU A 258 -15.62 -5.97 9.43
N THR A 259 -16.86 -5.49 9.50
CA THR A 259 -17.30 -4.49 10.49
C THR A 259 -17.25 -5.06 11.90
N SER A 260 -17.69 -6.31 12.10
CA SER A 260 -17.60 -6.98 13.40
C SER A 260 -16.16 -7.22 13.81
N ALA A 261 -15.31 -7.69 12.90
CA ALA A 261 -13.89 -7.89 13.13
C ALA A 261 -13.19 -6.60 13.55
N ALA A 262 -13.46 -5.49 12.84
CA ALA A 262 -12.94 -4.18 13.21
C ALA A 262 -13.31 -3.82 14.67
N ARG A 263 -14.58 -3.98 15.05
CA ARG A 263 -15.07 -3.68 16.41
C ARG A 263 -14.46 -4.60 17.46
N SER A 264 -14.27 -5.88 17.14
CA SER A 264 -13.64 -6.85 18.06
C SER A 264 -12.18 -6.51 18.30
N LEU A 265 -11.45 -6.07 17.27
CA LEU A 265 -10.04 -5.71 17.37
C LEU A 265 -9.85 -4.34 18.06
N HIS A 266 -10.70 -3.36 17.74
CA HIS A 266 -10.48 -1.95 18.07
C HIS A 266 -11.79 -1.20 18.38
N ALA A 267 -12.57 -1.69 19.35
CA ALA A 267 -13.93 -1.21 19.66
C ALA A 267 -14.04 0.33 19.81
N SER A 268 -13.09 0.94 20.50
CA SER A 268 -13.09 2.39 20.74
C SER A 268 -12.83 3.20 19.46
N ARG A 269 -12.03 2.66 18.53
CA ARG A 269 -11.61 3.32 17.28
C ARG A 269 -12.59 3.09 16.12
N CYS A 270 -13.60 2.23 16.31
CA CYS A 270 -14.58 1.89 15.27
C CYS A 270 -15.78 2.83 15.15
N ALA A 271 -15.98 3.75 16.09
CA ALA A 271 -17.13 4.66 16.07
C ALA A 271 -17.15 5.60 14.85
N GLU A 272 -16.01 5.72 14.14
CA GLU A 272 -15.79 6.62 13.00
C GLU A 272 -15.20 5.89 11.77
N VAL A 273 -15.40 4.57 11.62
CA VAL A 273 -15.11 3.95 10.30
C VAL A 273 -15.97 4.68 9.27
N GLY A 274 -15.33 5.33 8.30
CA GLY A 274 -16.01 6.21 7.34
C GLY A 274 -17.17 5.52 6.61
N HIS A 275 -17.96 6.31 5.87
CA HIS A 275 -19.13 5.85 5.12
C HIS A 275 -18.85 4.65 4.18
N THR A 276 -17.59 4.46 3.77
CA THR A 276 -17.08 3.29 3.06
C THR A 276 -16.84 2.13 3.99
N ARG A 277 -17.70 1.12 3.89
CA ARG A 277 -17.53 -0.13 4.63
C ARG A 277 -16.57 -1.08 3.87
N PRO A 278 -15.57 -1.66 4.54
CA PRO A 278 -14.69 -2.64 3.91
C PRO A 278 -15.51 -3.86 3.48
N ALA A 279 -15.27 -4.35 2.26
CA ALA A 279 -15.94 -5.52 1.69
C ALA A 279 -14.95 -6.40 0.91
N GLY A 280 -15.17 -7.71 0.92
CA GLY A 280 -14.34 -8.67 0.22
C GLY A 280 -12.88 -8.66 0.68
N VAL A 281 -12.02 -9.26 -0.14
CA VAL A 281 -10.58 -9.39 0.18
C VAL A 281 -9.88 -8.04 0.28
N LEU A 282 -10.19 -7.07 -0.59
CA LEU A 282 -9.58 -5.73 -0.51
C LEU A 282 -9.93 -5.02 0.80
N GLY A 283 -11.17 -5.18 1.28
CA GLY A 283 -11.60 -4.69 2.59
C GLY A 283 -10.83 -5.37 3.73
N ALA A 284 -10.64 -6.68 3.65
CA ALA A 284 -9.84 -7.43 4.63
C ALA A 284 -8.36 -6.98 4.62
N THR A 285 -7.77 -6.73 3.45
CA THR A 285 -6.40 -6.22 3.32
C THR A 285 -6.24 -4.86 4.00
N ALA A 286 -7.16 -3.91 3.73
CA ALA A 286 -7.13 -2.60 4.37
C ALA A 286 -7.34 -2.70 5.89
N LEU A 287 -8.25 -3.58 6.32
CA LEU A 287 -8.53 -3.80 7.74
C LEU A 287 -7.32 -4.39 8.48
N LEU A 288 -6.58 -5.31 7.87
CA LEU A 288 -5.35 -5.85 8.43
C LEU A 288 -4.29 -4.76 8.64
N VAL A 289 -4.03 -3.94 7.62
CA VAL A 289 -3.06 -2.84 7.72
C VAL A 289 -3.49 -1.83 8.78
N TRP A 290 -4.78 -1.47 8.83
CA TRP A 290 -5.34 -0.59 9.85
C TRP A 290 -5.19 -1.17 11.26
N HIS A 291 -5.48 -2.46 11.44
CA HIS A 291 -5.32 -3.16 12.71
C HIS A 291 -3.87 -3.10 13.20
N LEU A 292 -2.90 -3.49 12.36
CA LEU A 292 -1.48 -3.46 12.73
C LEU A 292 -0.97 -2.04 12.98
N ALA A 293 -1.43 -1.05 12.21
CA ALA A 293 -1.03 0.34 12.42
C ALA A 293 -1.54 0.89 13.76
N LEU A 294 -2.75 0.51 14.18
CA LEU A 294 -3.25 0.83 15.53
C LEU A 294 -2.48 0.10 16.62
N CYS A 295 -2.09 -1.16 16.42
CA CYS A 295 -1.21 -1.86 17.35
C CYS A 295 0.18 -1.19 17.44
N ALA A 296 0.72 -0.67 16.32
CA ALA A 296 1.95 0.13 16.33
C ALA A 296 1.83 1.39 17.20
N LEU A 297 0.66 2.04 17.13
CA LEU A 297 0.34 3.22 17.94
C LEU A 297 0.26 2.87 19.42
N ASP A 298 -0.35 1.72 19.75
CA ASP A 298 -0.51 1.23 21.12
C ASP A 298 0.81 0.69 21.69
N ASP A 299 1.70 0.09 20.91
CA ASP A 299 3.05 -0.36 21.36
C ASP A 299 3.92 0.82 21.83
N ARG A 300 3.62 2.05 21.39
CA ARG A 300 4.26 3.27 21.90
C ARG A 300 3.64 3.74 23.24
N THR A 301 2.70 2.97 23.82
CA THR A 301 2.08 3.19 25.14
C THR A 301 2.81 2.42 26.29
N PRO A 302 2.85 2.80 27.61
CA PRO A 302 3.97 2.45 28.46
C PRO A 302 3.72 1.11 29.20
#